data_AF-T1AYE4-F1
#
_entry.id   AF-T1AYE4-F1
#
_cell.length_a   1.000
_cell.length_b   1.000
_cell.length_c   1.000
_cell.angle_alpha   90.00
_cell.angle_beta   90.00
_cell.angle_gamma   90.00
#
_symmetry.space_group_name_H-M   'P 1'
#
loop_
_entity.id
_entity.type
_entity.pdbx_description
1 polymer ?
#
loop_
_entity_poly.entity_id
_entity_poly.type
_entity_poly.pdbx_seq_one_letter_code
_entity_poly.pdbx_strand_id
1 'polypeptide(L)'
;VAQHLSFIAVGLLFWWAVIVHRRGETWSLGPIGEIAYLTFGALPAVVVGLTLALLPRPVYTFYLHRTQLLGISPLADQRLGGLIMFLFDNLLMVTVAGYYLWRIFPADGADEARIRAEP
;
A
#
# COMPACT_ATOMS: atom_id res chain seq x y z
N VAL A 1 8.71 19.52 -10.32
CA VAL A 1 9.42 19.52 -9.00
C VAL A 1 8.45 19.59 -7.83
N ALA A 2 7.59 20.61 -7.72
CA ALA A 2 6.64 20.74 -6.60
C ALA A 2 5.76 19.49 -6.36
N GLN A 3 5.21 18.90 -7.42
CA GLN A 3 4.43 17.64 -7.34
C GLN A 3 5.25 16.46 -6.79
N HIS A 4 6.53 16.32 -7.17
CA HIS A 4 7.36 15.24 -6.65
C HIS A 4 7.67 15.45 -5.17
N LEU A 5 7.93 16.70 -4.77
CA LEU A 5 8.14 17.03 -3.36
C LEU A 5 6.90 16.78 -2.51
N SER A 6 5.70 17.08 -3.02
CA SER A 6 4.47 16.81 -2.28
C SER A 6 4.23 15.31 -2.11
N PHE A 7 4.52 14.49 -3.12
CA PHE A 7 4.41 13.02 -3.01
C PHE A 7 5.39 12.46 -1.98
N ILE A 8 6.64 12.93 -1.99
CA ILE A 8 7.65 12.54 -1.01
C ILE A 8 7.21 12.95 0.40
N ALA A 9 6.78 14.20 0.58
CA ALA A 9 6.34 14.71 1.88
C ALA A 9 5.15 13.91 2.44
N VAL A 10 4.12 13.65 1.61
CA VAL A 10 2.95 12.86 2.02
C VAL A 10 3.35 11.42 2.33
N GLY A 11 4.22 10.80 1.51
CA GLY A 11 4.71 9.44 1.77
C GLY A 11 5.50 9.34 3.07
N LEU A 12 6.37 10.31 3.36
CA LEU A 12 7.12 10.37 4.61
C LEU A 12 6.20 10.55 5.82
N LEU A 13 5.22 11.44 5.74
CA LEU A 13 4.23 11.63 6.80
C LEU A 13 3.40 10.36 7.04
N PHE A 14 3.03 9.67 5.95
CA PHE A 14 2.31 8.41 6.03
C PHE A 14 3.11 7.33 6.77
N TRP A 15 4.36 7.08 6.34
CA TRP A 15 5.20 6.06 6.98
C TRP A 15 5.70 6.47 8.36
N TRP A 16 5.88 7.76 8.63
CA TRP A 16 6.20 8.25 9.98
C TRP A 16 5.11 7.89 10.99
N ALA A 17 3.83 8.04 10.61
CA ALA A 17 2.71 7.62 11.44
C ALA A 17 2.78 6.11 11.77
N VAL A 18 3.04 5.28 10.76
CA VAL A 18 3.13 3.82 10.91
C VAL A 18 4.31 3.39 11.80
N ILE A 19 5.49 3.99 11.61
CA ILE A 19 6.73 3.52 12.26
C ILE A 19 6.93 4.13 13.66
N VAL A 20 6.73 5.44 13.82
CA VAL A 20 7.13 6.17 15.03
C VAL A 20 6.06 6.12 16.12
N HIS A 21 4.78 6.15 15.77
CA HIS A 21 3.72 6.24 16.78
C HIS A 21 3.55 4.96 17.59
N ARG A 22 3.99 3.80 17.07
CA ARG A 22 4.04 2.56 17.87
C ARG A 22 5.19 2.53 18.89
N ARG A 23 6.15 3.45 18.84
CA ARG A 23 7.27 3.55 19.80
C ARG A 23 6.97 4.45 21.00
N GLY A 24 5.91 5.26 20.96
CA GLY A 24 5.56 6.17 22.04
C GLY A 24 4.04 6.28 22.19
N GLU A 25 3.54 5.93 23.38
CA GLU A 25 2.14 5.70 23.77
C GLU A 25 1.18 6.92 23.65
N THR A 26 1.51 7.95 22.88
CA THR A 26 0.75 9.21 22.87
C THR A 26 -0.45 9.21 21.92
N TRP A 27 -0.48 8.33 20.91
CA TRP A 27 -1.63 8.21 19.98
C TRP A 27 -1.77 6.76 19.46
N SER A 28 -2.52 5.93 20.18
CA SER A 28 -2.88 4.59 19.71
C SER A 28 -4.19 4.69 18.95
N LEU A 29 -4.15 4.52 17.62
CA LEU A 29 -5.36 4.15 16.89
C LEU A 29 -5.79 2.76 17.41
N GLY A 30 -7.08 2.57 17.69
CA GLY A 30 -7.58 1.23 17.94
C GLY A 30 -7.38 0.34 16.70
N PRO A 31 -7.52 -0.99 16.80
CA PRO A 31 -7.29 -1.91 15.68
C PRO A 31 -8.03 -1.52 14.38
N ILE A 32 -9.27 -1.03 14.51
CA ILE A 32 -10.07 -0.53 13.38
C ILE A 32 -9.45 0.73 12.75
N GLY A 33 -8.91 1.63 13.57
CA GLY A 33 -8.26 2.86 13.11
C GLY A 33 -6.96 2.58 12.35
N GLU A 34 -6.17 1.60 12.80
CA GLU A 34 -4.96 1.17 12.08
C GLU A 34 -5.31 0.54 10.72
N ILE A 35 -6.31 -0.35 10.68
CA ILE A 35 -6.79 -0.95 9.42
C ILE A 35 -7.31 0.12 8.47
N ALA A 36 -8.12 1.05 8.97
CA ALA A 36 -8.63 2.16 8.17
C ALA A 36 -7.48 3.01 7.61
N TYR A 37 -6.52 3.38 8.45
CA TYR A 37 -5.36 4.17 8.05
C TYR A 37 -4.56 3.53 6.91
N LEU A 38 -4.23 2.23 7.04
CA LEU A 38 -3.52 1.49 6.00
C LEU A 38 -4.35 1.35 4.72
N THR A 39 -5.65 1.11 4.85
CA THR A 39 -6.57 0.96 3.70
C THR A 39 -6.69 2.26 2.91
N PHE A 40 -6.91 3.38 3.61
CA PHE A 40 -6.97 4.70 2.97
C PHE A 40 -5.64 5.10 2.32
N GLY A 41 -4.52 4.66 2.91
CA GLY A 41 -3.19 4.84 2.33
C GLY A 41 -3.01 4.19 0.95
N ALA A 42 -3.63 3.03 0.71
CA ALA A 42 -3.53 2.30 -0.56
C ALA A 42 -4.47 2.84 -1.66
N LEU A 43 -5.55 3.55 -1.30
CA LEU A 43 -6.56 3.99 -2.26
C LEU A 43 -6.02 4.81 -3.44
N PRO A 44 -5.10 5.78 -3.26
CA PRO A 44 -4.60 6.56 -4.38
C PRO A 44 -3.92 5.70 -5.45
N ALA A 45 -3.12 4.72 -5.03
CA ALA A 45 -2.45 3.80 -5.95
C ALA A 45 -3.46 2.88 -6.65
N VAL A 46 -4.48 2.39 -5.94
CA VAL A 46 -5.57 1.61 -6.53
C VAL A 46 -6.28 2.39 -7.62
N VAL A 47 -6.73 3.61 -7.29
CA VAL A 47 -7.48 4.47 -8.21
C VAL A 47 -6.66 4.75 -9.46
N VAL A 48 -5.43 5.24 -9.30
CA VAL A 48 -4.58 5.62 -10.44
C VAL A 48 -4.15 4.37 -11.23
N GLY A 49 -3.80 3.27 -10.56
CA GLY A 49 -3.33 2.04 -11.20
C GLY A 49 -4.42 1.40 -12.07
N LEU A 50 -5.62 1.25 -11.52
CA LEU A 50 -6.77 0.73 -12.27
C LEU A 50 -7.21 1.70 -13.37
N THR A 51 -7.18 3.00 -13.12
CA THR A 51 -7.48 4.02 -14.15
C THR A 51 -6.56 3.84 -15.36
N LEU A 52 -5.24 3.79 -15.14
CA LEU A 52 -4.28 3.59 -16.23
C LEU A 52 -4.43 2.22 -16.91
N ALA A 53 -4.71 1.17 -16.13
CA ALA A 53 -4.90 -0.19 -16.64
C ALA A 53 -6.17 -0.38 -17.49
N LEU A 54 -7.25 0.35 -17.18
CA LEU A 54 -8.55 0.15 -17.82
C LEU A 54 -8.84 1.17 -18.94
N LEU A 55 -8.18 2.32 -18.93
CA LEU A 55 -8.40 3.34 -19.97
C LEU A 55 -8.09 2.78 -21.38
N PRO A 56 -9.00 2.97 -22.36
CA PRO A 56 -8.81 2.45 -23.72
C PRO A 56 -7.87 3.30 -24.58
N ARG A 57 -7.37 4.43 -24.06
CA ARG A 57 -6.50 5.37 -24.77
C ARG A 57 -5.25 5.73 -23.93
N PRO A 58 -4.09 5.97 -24.57
CA PRO A 58 -2.92 6.47 -23.88
C PRO A 58 -3.18 7.87 -23.29
N VAL A 59 -3.00 8.02 -21.99
CA VAL A 59 -3.15 9.28 -21.24
C VAL A 59 -1.89 10.13 -21.39
N TYR A 60 -0.71 9.49 -21.42
CA TYR A 60 0.55 10.21 -21.53
C TYR A 60 1.01 10.33 -22.99
N THR A 61 0.55 11.38 -23.65
CA THR A 61 0.93 11.70 -25.04
C THR A 61 2.43 11.92 -25.23
N PHE A 62 3.13 12.38 -24.19
CA PHE A 62 4.58 12.59 -24.21
C PHE A 62 5.38 11.30 -24.46
N TYR A 63 4.88 10.13 -24.04
CA TYR A 63 5.59 8.86 -24.18
C TYR A 63 5.29 8.11 -25.48
N LEU A 64 4.40 8.63 -26.34
CA LEU A 64 3.99 7.95 -27.58
C LEU A 64 5.17 7.56 -28.48
N HIS A 65 6.22 8.38 -28.51
CA HIS A 65 7.42 8.14 -29.33
C HIS A 65 8.52 7.34 -28.59
N ARG A 66 8.37 7.10 -27.28
CA ARG A 66 9.37 6.41 -26.45
C ARG A 66 9.07 4.93 -26.26
N THR A 67 7.81 4.52 -26.30
CA THR A 67 7.44 3.10 -26.14
C THR A 67 7.90 2.21 -27.30
N GLN A 68 8.20 2.81 -28.47
CA GLN A 68 8.78 2.11 -29.62
C GLN A 68 10.13 1.46 -29.29
N LEU A 69 10.88 1.98 -28.31
CA LEU A 69 12.16 1.41 -27.88
C LEU A 69 12.03 0.03 -27.23
N LEU A 70 10.86 -0.29 -26.69
CA LEU A 70 10.56 -1.58 -26.05
C LEU A 70 9.78 -2.53 -26.97
N GLY A 71 9.48 -2.13 -28.21
CA GLY A 71 8.70 -2.94 -29.16
C GLY A 71 7.22 -3.12 -28.80
N ILE A 72 6.72 -2.38 -27.80
CA ILE A 72 5.34 -2.47 -27.32
C ILE A 72 4.52 -1.23 -27.71
N SER A 73 3.21 -1.41 -27.87
CA SER A 73 2.32 -0.29 -28.16
C SER A 73 2.20 0.64 -26.93
N PRO A 74 2.00 1.95 -27.12
CA PRO A 74 1.83 2.89 -25.99
C PRO A 74 0.67 2.51 -25.06
N LEU A 75 -0.38 1.89 -25.60
CA LEU A 75 -1.51 1.42 -24.81
C LEU A 75 -1.13 0.20 -23.96
N ALA A 76 -0.36 -0.74 -24.50
CA ALA A 76 0.10 -1.91 -23.74
C ALA A 76 1.05 -1.50 -22.60
N ASP A 77 1.95 -0.56 -22.86
CA ASP A 77 2.87 0.01 -21.85
C ASP A 77 2.10 0.67 -20.70
N GLN A 78 1.12 1.53 -21.00
CA GLN A 78 0.29 2.14 -19.96
C GLN A 78 -0.45 1.11 -19.11
N ARG A 79 -1.02 0.08 -19.75
CA ARG A 79 -1.77 -0.95 -19.03
C ARG A 79 -0.89 -1.74 -18.09
N LEU A 80 0.29 -2.11 -18.57
CA LEU A 80 1.30 -2.80 -17.76
C LEU A 80 1.76 -1.92 -16.60
N GLY A 81 2.06 -0.65 -16.86
CA GLY A 81 2.44 0.31 -15.81
C GLY A 81 1.34 0.49 -14.76
N GLY A 82 0.09 0.61 -15.17
CA GLY A 82 -1.06 0.67 -14.26
C GLY A 82 -1.21 -0.59 -13.41
N LEU A 83 -1.05 -1.77 -14.03
CA LEU A 83 -1.12 -3.06 -13.33
C LEU A 83 0.03 -3.27 -12.34
N ILE A 84 1.26 -2.93 -12.74
CA ILE A 84 2.43 -2.98 -11.87
C ILE A 84 2.23 -2.06 -10.67
N MET A 85 1.79 -0.83 -10.91
CA MET A 85 1.56 0.14 -9.84
C MET A 85 0.47 -0.34 -8.86
N PHE A 86 -0.65 -0.85 -9.39
CA PHE A 86 -1.71 -1.44 -8.58
C PHE A 86 -1.18 -2.62 -7.75
N LEU A 87 -0.57 -3.61 -8.40
CA LEU A 87 -0.20 -4.86 -7.76
C LEU A 87 0.88 -4.66 -6.70
N PHE A 88 1.92 -3.88 -7.03
CA PHE A 88 3.06 -3.68 -6.15
C PHE A 88 2.66 -2.95 -4.86
N ASP A 89 1.87 -1.88 -4.97
CA ASP A 89 1.40 -1.12 -3.82
C ASP A 89 0.47 -1.94 -2.93
N ASN A 90 -0.51 -2.63 -3.52
CA ASN A 90 -1.45 -3.46 -2.76
C ASN A 90 -0.76 -4.63 -2.07
N LEU A 91 0.22 -5.26 -2.73
CA LEU A 91 0.96 -6.36 -2.12
C LEU A 91 1.76 -5.89 -0.89
N LEU A 92 2.40 -4.72 -0.98
CA LEU A 92 3.09 -4.11 0.16
C LEU A 92 2.10 -3.83 1.29
N MET A 93 0.98 -3.17 1.00
CA MET A 93 0.04 -2.76 2.03
C MET A 93 -0.67 -3.93 2.70
N VAL A 94 -1.06 -4.97 1.94
CA VAL A 94 -1.63 -6.21 2.48
C VAL A 94 -0.62 -6.95 3.35
N THR A 95 0.64 -7.02 2.93
CA THR A 95 1.70 -7.68 3.72
C THR A 95 1.93 -6.96 5.05
N VAL A 96 2.01 -5.63 5.02
CA VAL A 96 2.20 -4.81 6.22
C VAL A 96 0.99 -4.90 7.15
N ALA A 97 -0.23 -4.78 6.61
CA ALA A 97 -1.46 -4.95 7.39
C ALA A 97 -1.57 -6.36 8.00
N GLY A 98 -1.27 -7.41 7.22
CA GLY A 98 -1.26 -8.80 7.69
C GLY A 98 -0.23 -9.04 8.79
N TYR A 99 0.99 -8.50 8.65
CA TYR A 99 2.01 -8.55 9.69
C TYR A 99 1.53 -7.88 10.99
N TYR A 100 0.88 -6.71 10.90
CA TYR A 100 0.37 -6.02 12.07
C TYR A 100 -0.82 -6.73 12.71
N LEU A 101 -1.75 -7.26 11.92
CA LEU A 101 -2.86 -8.09 12.42
C LEU A 101 -2.31 -9.30 13.18
N TRP A 102 -1.37 -10.04 12.59
CA TRP A 102 -0.76 -11.20 13.23
C TRP A 102 -0.07 -10.84 14.56
N ARG A 103 0.54 -9.66 14.65
CA ARG A 103 1.17 -9.19 15.90
C ARG A 103 0.17 -8.76 16.97
N ILE A 104 -1.03 -8.31 16.60
CA ILE A 104 -2.08 -7.86 17.53
C ILE A 104 -2.93 -9.03 18.04
N PHE A 105 -3.01 -10.14 17.30
CA PHE A 105 -3.61 -11.39 17.75
C PHE A 105 -2.51 -12.39 18.15
N PRO A 106 -2.05 -12.40 19.43
CA PRO A 106 -1.34 -13.55 19.95
C PRO A 106 -2.18 -14.81 19.70
N ALA A 107 -1.53 -15.94 19.43
CA ALA A 107 -2.23 -17.21 19.40
C ALA A 107 -2.77 -17.52 20.80
N ASP A 108 -4.03 -17.13 21.06
CA ASP A 108 -4.74 -17.28 22.34
C ASP A 108 -4.72 -18.72 22.88
N GLY A 109 -4.41 -19.72 22.01
CA GLY A 109 -4.30 -21.12 22.39
C GLY A 109 -3.06 -21.51 23.21
N ALA A 110 -2.02 -20.67 23.28
CA ALA A 110 -0.81 -21.02 24.06
C ALA A 110 -0.98 -20.76 25.57
N ASP A 111 -1.71 -19.71 25.96
CA ASP A 111 -1.98 -19.41 27.37
C ASP A 111 -3.15 -20.24 27.93
N GLU A 112 -4.19 -20.55 27.13
CA GLU A 112 -5.25 -21.47 27.56
C GLU A 112 -4.74 -22.90 27.80
N ALA A 113 -3.78 -23.36 26.97
CA ALA A 113 -3.15 -24.67 27.15
C ALA A 113 -2.26 -24.71 28.40
N ARG A 114 -1.63 -23.59 28.78
CA ARG A 114 -0.80 -23.46 29.98
C ARG A 114 -1.65 -23.35 31.25
N ILE A 115 -2.74 -22.59 31.24
CA ILE A 115 -3.69 -22.48 32.38
C ILE A 115 -4.41 -23.81 32.65
N ARG A 116 -4.69 -24.61 31.61
CA ARG A 116 -5.27 -25.96 31.76
C ARG A 116 -4.23 -27.02 32.19
N ALA A 117 -2.93 -26.74 32.05
CA ALA A 117 -1.85 -27.65 32.40
C ALA A 117 -1.27 -27.41 33.80
N GLU A 118 -1.66 -26.33 34.49
CA GLU A 118 -1.38 -26.17 35.92
C GLU A 118 -2.49 -26.86 36.75
N PRO A 119 -2.15 -27.83 37.62
CA PRO A 119 -3.10 -28.63 38.38
C PRO A 119 -3.73 -27.90 39.57
#